data_AF-A0AAU3HCA7-F1
#
_entry.id   AF-A0AAU3HCA7-F1
#
_cell.length_a   1.000
_cell.length_b   1.000
_cell.length_c   1.000
_cell.angle_alpha   90.00
_cell.angle_beta   90.00
_cell.angle_gamma   90.00
#
_symmetry.space_group_name_H-M   'P 1'
#
loop_
_entity.id
_entity.type
_entity.pdbx_description
1 polymer ?
#
loop_
_entity_poly.entity_id
_entity_poly.type
_entity_poly.pdbx_seq_one_letter_code
_entity_poly.pdbx_strand_id
1 'polypeptide(L)'
;MIDVRRAVRADRAWPNRVVPLAVLVCWLVWAALAWWSAPRSVDAAELERDLAAGRVLTIARADGWDDSGPWARRPEPRYAQGGSTVVWARPDGQFRYTYAPASLPDGGSGADGPATGDSGPAAGDPGPATGDATPASGDPTGDADARWPDPGPDPLADPRARDATTHGGDTRADTIANTAALFALAIGVGWLLTLVAGPPPVLGTRWYWFWIGLLPFGLGVLAWAYRERWRADVPAARARRTGWAGLGWWLVGGIAVSIAVAALRMLLGGYVVPGG
;
A
#
# COMPACT_ATOMS: atom_id res chain seq x y z
N MET A 1 52.55 -5.15 -34.90
CA MET A 1 52.14 -6.20 -33.96
C MET A 1 51.09 -5.59 -33.03
N ILE A 2 49.81 -5.80 -33.31
CA ILE A 2 48.70 -5.22 -32.54
C ILE A 2 48.64 -5.95 -31.20
N ASP A 3 48.64 -5.19 -30.11
CA ASP A 3 48.66 -5.72 -28.75
C ASP A 3 47.31 -6.36 -28.42
N VAL A 4 47.22 -7.68 -28.64
CA VAL A 4 46.02 -8.53 -28.42
C VAL A 4 45.49 -8.37 -26.98
N ARG A 5 46.35 -8.01 -26.02
CA ARG A 5 45.95 -7.77 -24.63
C ARG A 5 45.12 -6.49 -24.45
N ARG A 6 45.22 -5.53 -25.37
CA ARG A 6 44.44 -4.28 -25.37
C ARG A 6 43.02 -4.52 -25.88
N ALA A 7 42.85 -5.35 -26.91
CA ALA A 7 41.54 -5.71 -27.46
C ALA A 7 40.69 -6.51 -26.44
N VAL A 8 41.29 -7.49 -25.75
CA VAL A 8 40.57 -8.33 -24.76
C VAL A 8 40.15 -7.53 -23.50
N ARG A 9 40.87 -6.45 -23.14
CA ARG A 9 40.44 -5.56 -22.03
C ARG A 9 39.30 -4.63 -22.42
N ALA A 10 39.23 -4.20 -23.68
CA ALA A 10 38.14 -3.35 -24.17
C ALA A 10 36.80 -4.11 -24.15
N ASP A 11 36.80 -5.40 -24.50
CA ASP A 11 35.58 -6.23 -24.52
C ASP A 11 34.96 -6.46 -23.13
N ARG A 12 35.78 -6.51 -22.06
CA ARG A 12 35.26 -6.67 -20.69
C ARG A 12 34.81 -5.36 -20.04
N ALA A 13 35.19 -4.20 -20.58
CA ALA A 13 34.82 -2.90 -20.01
C ALA A 13 33.36 -2.52 -20.31
N TRP A 14 32.82 -2.97 -21.45
CA TRP A 14 31.45 -2.69 -21.88
C TRP A 14 30.37 -3.28 -20.95
N PRO A 15 30.35 -4.58 -20.61
CA PRO A 15 29.30 -5.17 -19.77
C PRO A 15 29.27 -4.56 -18.36
N ASN A 16 30.41 -4.10 -17.83
CA ASN A 16 30.48 -3.49 -16.51
C ASN A 16 29.77 -2.13 -16.42
N ARG A 17 29.59 -1.42 -17.54
CA ARG A 17 28.87 -0.13 -17.58
C ARG A 17 27.42 -0.30 -18.01
N VAL A 18 27.15 -1.18 -18.96
CA VAL A 18 25.79 -1.38 -19.49
C VAL A 18 24.87 -2.01 -18.46
N VAL A 19 25.33 -3.01 -17.71
CA VAL A 19 24.50 -3.68 -16.70
C VAL A 19 23.97 -2.72 -15.61
N PRO A 20 24.80 -1.93 -14.90
CA PRO A 20 24.29 -1.02 -13.88
C PRO A 20 23.40 0.08 -14.47
N LEU A 21 23.68 0.55 -15.68
CA LEU A 21 22.81 1.51 -16.36
C LEU A 21 21.45 0.89 -16.70
N ALA A 22 21.43 -0.33 -17.23
CA ALA A 22 20.20 -1.06 -17.53
C ALA A 22 19.38 -1.32 -16.24
N VAL A 23 20.04 -1.72 -15.15
CA VAL A 23 19.37 -1.88 -13.84
C VAL A 23 18.80 -0.54 -13.35
N LEU A 24 19.55 0.56 -13.47
CA LEU A 24 19.07 1.89 -13.08
C LEU A 24 17.87 2.35 -13.92
N VAL A 25 17.92 2.18 -15.23
CA VAL A 25 16.80 2.53 -16.14
C VAL A 25 15.59 1.66 -15.82
N CYS A 26 15.79 0.36 -15.67
CA CYS A 26 14.74 -0.59 -15.28
C CYS A 26 14.10 -0.19 -13.94
N TRP A 27 14.91 0.19 -12.96
CA TRP A 27 14.45 0.68 -11.67
C TRP A 27 13.67 1.99 -11.78
N LEU A 28 14.11 2.95 -12.60
CA LEU A 28 13.41 4.21 -12.81
C LEU A 28 12.04 3.99 -13.48
N VAL A 29 11.98 3.10 -14.48
CA VAL A 29 10.73 2.71 -15.14
C VAL A 29 9.80 2.05 -14.13
N TRP A 30 10.30 1.08 -13.35
CA TRP A 30 9.54 0.46 -12.28
C TRP A 30 8.99 1.50 -11.28
N ALA A 31 9.84 2.38 -10.76
CA ALA A 31 9.47 3.37 -9.76
C ALA A 31 8.40 4.34 -10.28
N ALA A 32 8.53 4.79 -11.54
CA ALA A 32 7.53 5.65 -12.18
C ALA A 32 6.18 4.95 -12.36
N LEU A 33 6.17 3.68 -12.81
CA LEU A 33 4.93 2.90 -12.97
C LEU A 33 4.28 2.60 -11.62
N ALA A 34 5.07 2.19 -10.63
CA ALA A 34 4.59 1.90 -9.28
C ALA A 34 3.96 3.16 -8.67
N TRP A 35 4.64 4.31 -8.74
CA TRP A 35 4.12 5.59 -8.27
C TRP A 35 2.85 6.03 -9.02
N TRP A 36 2.78 5.80 -10.33
CA TRP A 36 1.57 6.12 -11.10
C TRP A 36 0.36 5.29 -10.67
N SER A 37 0.56 3.97 -10.53
CA SER A 37 -0.49 2.99 -10.18
C SER A 37 -0.89 2.97 -8.70
N ALA A 38 -0.13 3.64 -7.84
CA ALA A 38 -0.38 3.62 -6.41
C ALA A 38 -1.76 4.26 -6.08
N PRO A 39 -2.58 3.62 -5.24
CA PRO A 39 -3.87 4.16 -4.83
C PRO A 39 -3.74 5.52 -4.14
N ARG A 40 -4.60 6.48 -4.49
CA ARG A 40 -4.64 7.83 -3.89
C ARG A 40 -5.93 8.05 -3.12
N SER A 41 -5.81 8.48 -1.86
CA SER A 41 -6.96 8.96 -1.08
C SER A 41 -7.42 10.30 -1.65
N VAL A 42 -8.69 10.40 -1.98
CA VAL A 42 -9.33 11.66 -2.38
C VAL A 42 -10.61 11.84 -1.57
N ASP A 43 -11.14 13.06 -1.59
CA ASP A 43 -12.39 13.39 -0.91
C ASP A 43 -13.61 12.85 -1.68
N ALA A 44 -14.73 12.64 -0.98
CA ALA A 44 -15.98 12.17 -1.56
C ALA A 44 -16.50 13.13 -2.65
N ALA A 45 -16.26 14.43 -2.51
CA ALA A 45 -16.59 15.43 -3.53
C ALA A 45 -15.80 15.23 -4.85
N GLU A 46 -14.65 14.55 -4.82
CA GLU A 46 -13.92 14.20 -6.05
C GLU A 46 -14.51 12.99 -6.75
N LEU A 47 -15.01 12.01 -5.99
CA LEU A 47 -15.76 10.88 -6.55
C LEU A 47 -16.99 11.39 -7.32
N GLU A 48 -17.76 12.30 -6.73
CA GLU A 48 -18.92 12.91 -7.38
C GLU A 48 -18.53 13.63 -8.68
N ARG A 49 -17.44 14.41 -8.66
CA ARG A 49 -16.90 15.07 -9.86
C ARG A 49 -16.43 14.08 -10.93
N ASP A 50 -15.88 12.93 -10.53
CA ASP A 50 -15.45 11.89 -11.46
C ASP A 50 -16.65 11.13 -12.06
N LEU A 51 -17.68 10.83 -11.26
CA LEU A 51 -18.94 10.23 -11.71
C LEU A 51 -19.69 11.16 -12.68
N ALA A 52 -19.84 12.44 -12.32
CA ALA A 52 -20.49 13.44 -13.17
C ALA A 52 -19.77 13.64 -14.50
N ALA A 53 -18.43 13.49 -14.52
CA ALA A 53 -17.61 13.60 -15.73
C ALA A 53 -17.50 12.29 -16.52
N GLY A 54 -18.13 11.20 -16.09
CA GLY A 54 -18.02 9.87 -16.74
C GLY A 54 -16.58 9.32 -16.72
N ARG A 55 -15.78 9.68 -15.71
CA ARG A 55 -14.37 9.26 -15.58
C ARG A 55 -14.19 8.03 -14.68
N VAL A 56 -15.27 7.44 -14.20
CA VAL A 56 -15.26 6.23 -13.37
C VAL A 56 -15.44 5.02 -14.28
N LEU A 57 -14.42 4.17 -14.39
CA LEU A 57 -14.49 2.94 -15.18
C LEU A 57 -15.01 1.76 -14.37
N THR A 58 -14.48 1.60 -13.16
CA THR A 58 -14.90 0.57 -12.20
C THR A 58 -15.07 1.24 -10.86
N ILE A 59 -16.05 0.80 -10.07
CA ILE A 59 -16.27 1.28 -8.70
C ILE A 59 -16.69 0.10 -7.83
N ALA A 60 -16.16 0.01 -6.61
CA ALA A 60 -16.51 -1.04 -5.68
C ALA A 60 -16.25 -0.62 -4.23
N ARG A 61 -16.93 -1.26 -3.28
CA ARG A 61 -16.63 -1.15 -1.85
C ARG A 61 -15.59 -2.17 -1.41
N ALA A 62 -14.79 -1.79 -0.43
CA ALA A 62 -13.73 -2.59 0.16
C ALA A 62 -13.58 -2.31 1.67
N ASP A 63 -13.14 -3.33 2.42
CA ASP A 63 -12.82 -3.27 3.86
C ASP A 63 -11.36 -2.86 4.14
N GLY A 64 -10.73 -2.23 3.15
CA GLY A 64 -9.34 -1.78 3.19
C GLY A 64 -8.51 -2.44 2.10
N TRP A 65 -7.21 -2.54 2.36
CA TRP A 65 -6.22 -3.04 1.42
C TRP A 65 -5.62 -4.37 1.90
N ASP A 66 -5.24 -5.22 0.96
CA ASP A 66 -4.39 -6.37 1.18
C ASP A 66 -2.97 -6.02 0.74
N ASP A 67 -2.11 -5.84 1.74
CA ASP A 67 -0.69 -5.49 1.59
C ASP A 67 0.22 -6.71 1.87
N SER A 68 -0.35 -7.92 1.94
CA SER A 68 0.42 -9.15 2.24
C SER A 68 1.33 -9.61 1.09
N GLY A 69 1.21 -8.97 -0.07
CA GLY A 69 2.03 -9.24 -1.24
C GLY A 69 3.51 -8.84 -1.10
N PRO A 70 4.37 -9.30 -2.02
CA PRO A 70 5.75 -8.80 -2.09
C PRO A 70 5.73 -7.28 -2.29
N TRP A 71 6.77 -6.58 -1.82
CA TRP A 71 6.89 -5.09 -1.81
C TRP A 71 6.67 -4.39 -3.17
N ALA A 72 6.70 -5.12 -4.28
CA ALA A 72 6.44 -4.60 -5.62
C ALA A 72 5.02 -4.85 -6.13
N ARG A 73 4.23 -5.65 -5.42
CA ARG A 73 2.81 -5.84 -5.70
C ARG A 73 2.07 -4.62 -5.17
N ARG A 74 1.14 -4.13 -5.98
CA ARG A 74 0.24 -3.06 -5.58
C ARG A 74 -0.70 -3.58 -4.46
N PRO A 75 -1.03 -2.75 -3.46
CA PRO A 75 -2.14 -3.00 -2.55
C PRO A 75 -3.43 -3.36 -3.30
N GLU A 76 -3.97 -4.54 -3.03
CA GLU A 76 -5.23 -4.98 -3.64
C GLU A 76 -6.40 -4.64 -2.71
N PRO A 77 -7.48 -4.00 -3.19
CA PRO A 77 -8.61 -3.70 -2.34
C PRO A 77 -9.30 -5.00 -1.90
N ARG A 78 -9.56 -5.15 -0.60
CA ARG A 78 -10.32 -6.28 -0.05
C ARG A 78 -11.81 -6.02 -0.25
N TYR A 79 -12.33 -6.36 -1.43
CA TYR A 79 -13.71 -6.08 -1.81
C TYR A 79 -14.73 -6.68 -0.83
N ALA A 80 -15.67 -5.86 -0.39
CA ALA A 80 -16.72 -6.23 0.55
C ALA A 80 -17.95 -5.35 0.32
N GLN A 81 -19.15 -5.93 0.26
CA GLN A 81 -20.39 -5.19 -0.02
C GLN A 81 -20.68 -4.09 1.02
N GLY A 82 -20.32 -4.32 2.29
CA GLY A 82 -20.48 -3.35 3.38
C GLY A 82 -19.24 -2.50 3.67
N GLY A 83 -18.23 -2.54 2.81
CA GLY A 83 -16.95 -1.92 3.12
C GLY A 83 -16.98 -0.40 3.22
N SER A 84 -16.20 0.15 4.14
CA SER A 84 -16.12 1.59 4.40
C SER A 84 -15.23 2.35 3.40
N THR A 85 -14.56 1.65 2.50
CA THR A 85 -13.70 2.26 1.47
C THR A 85 -14.35 2.08 0.11
N VAL A 86 -14.57 3.17 -0.62
CA VAL A 86 -15.01 3.12 -2.02
C VAL A 86 -13.79 3.34 -2.90
N VAL A 87 -13.52 2.39 -3.79
CA VAL A 87 -12.35 2.38 -4.68
C VAL A 87 -12.85 2.43 -6.12
N TRP A 88 -12.20 3.25 -6.96
CA TRP A 88 -12.50 3.31 -8.39
C TRP A 88 -11.25 3.45 -9.25
N ALA A 89 -11.36 2.97 -10.49
CA ALA A 89 -10.36 3.17 -11.53
C ALA A 89 -10.78 4.28 -12.50
N ARG A 90 -9.80 5.05 -12.97
CA ARG A 90 -9.96 6.09 -14.01
C ARG A 90 -9.35 5.66 -15.35
N PRO A 91 -9.78 6.24 -16.49
CA PRO A 91 -9.21 5.95 -17.82
C PRO A 91 -7.70 6.24 -17.97
N ASP A 92 -7.16 7.09 -17.11
CA ASP A 92 -5.73 7.41 -17.03
C ASP A 92 -4.88 6.31 -16.37
N GLY A 93 -5.51 5.24 -15.89
CA GLY A 93 -4.84 4.13 -15.23
C GLY A 93 -4.53 4.38 -13.75
N GLN A 94 -5.14 5.38 -13.13
CA GLN A 94 -5.01 5.61 -11.69
C GLN A 94 -6.15 4.98 -10.90
N PHE A 95 -5.82 4.49 -9.70
CA PHE A 95 -6.79 4.11 -8.69
C PHE A 95 -6.95 5.20 -7.65
N ARG A 96 -8.20 5.46 -7.29
CA ARG A 96 -8.58 6.42 -6.26
C ARG A 96 -9.46 5.73 -5.24
N TYR A 97 -9.43 6.25 -4.04
CA TYR A 97 -10.32 5.79 -2.99
C TYR A 97 -10.76 6.93 -2.10
N THR A 98 -11.95 6.79 -1.54
CA THR A 98 -12.45 7.64 -0.46
C THR A 98 -13.03 6.75 0.63
N TYR A 99 -13.08 7.27 1.85
CA TYR A 99 -13.84 6.63 2.91
C TYR A 99 -15.30 7.09 2.81
N ALA A 100 -16.21 6.12 2.78
CA ALA A 100 -17.65 6.36 2.84
C ALA A 100 -18.20 5.47 3.95
N PRO A 101 -19.07 5.98 4.83
CA PRO A 101 -19.66 5.15 5.88
C PRO A 101 -20.25 3.88 5.26
N ALA A 102 -20.10 2.77 5.98
CA ALA A 102 -20.73 1.52 5.59
C ALA A 102 -22.24 1.77 5.54
N SER A 103 -22.89 1.36 4.46
CA SER A 103 -24.34 1.31 4.41
C SER A 103 -24.74 0.33 5.50
N LEU A 104 -25.36 0.84 6.57
CA LEU A 104 -25.94 -0.04 7.58
C LEU A 104 -26.90 -0.95 6.81
N PRO A 105 -26.73 -2.28 6.85
CA PRO A 105 -27.73 -3.16 6.27
C PRO A 105 -29.02 -2.73 6.93
N ASP A 106 -30.02 -2.29 6.15
CA ASP A 106 -31.31 -1.80 6.66
C ASP A 106 -31.73 -2.75 7.77
N GLY A 107 -31.44 -2.34 9.00
CA GLY A 107 -31.72 -3.12 10.18
C GLY A 107 -33.21 -2.95 10.23
N GLY A 108 -33.91 -3.94 9.66
CA GLY A 108 -35.34 -3.90 9.44
C GLY A 108 -35.92 -3.22 10.65
N SER A 109 -36.46 -2.03 10.45
CA SER A 109 -37.17 -1.29 11.45
C SER A 109 -38.36 -2.19 11.79
N GLY A 110 -38.11 -3.15 12.68
CA GLY A 110 -39.10 -3.82 13.46
C GLY A 110 -39.77 -2.68 14.14
N ALA A 111 -40.91 -2.30 13.58
CA ALA A 111 -41.83 -1.42 14.24
C ALA A 111 -41.98 -1.99 15.65
N ASP A 112 -41.53 -1.23 16.64
CA ASP A 112 -42.06 -1.32 17.98
C ASP A 112 -43.57 -1.09 17.85
N GLY A 113 -44.30 -2.16 17.53
CA GLY A 113 -45.74 -2.20 17.69
C GLY A 113 -45.99 -1.94 19.18
N PRO A 114 -46.90 -1.02 19.55
CA PRO A 114 -47.21 -0.81 20.95
C PRO A 114 -47.71 -2.14 21.50
N ALA A 115 -46.99 -2.68 22.49
CA ALA A 115 -47.44 -3.82 23.27
C ALA A 115 -48.74 -3.41 23.98
N THR A 116 -49.87 -3.63 23.33
CA THR A 116 -51.18 -3.62 23.96
C THR A 116 -51.18 -4.79 24.93
N GLY A 117 -51.40 -4.45 26.21
CA GLY A 117 -51.20 -5.34 27.33
C GLY A 117 -52.06 -6.58 27.31
N ASP A 118 -51.59 -7.56 28.07
CA ASP A 118 -52.50 -8.45 28.77
C ASP A 118 -52.00 -8.64 30.20
N SER A 119 -52.93 -8.37 31.12
CA SER A 119 -52.73 -8.34 32.57
C SER A 119 -53.16 -9.68 33.14
N GLY A 120 -52.29 -10.36 33.89
CA GLY A 120 -52.62 -11.59 34.63
C GLY A 120 -51.97 -11.58 36.02
N PRO A 121 -52.58 -12.21 37.05
CA PRO A 121 -52.64 -11.63 38.40
C PRO A 121 -51.55 -12.12 39.38
N ALA A 122 -51.49 -11.39 40.48
CA ALA A 122 -50.54 -11.46 41.58
C ALA A 122 -50.63 -12.72 42.47
N ALA A 123 -49.46 -13.15 42.94
CA ALA A 123 -49.18 -13.76 44.23
C ALA A 123 -47.70 -13.38 44.53
N GLY A 124 -47.28 -12.74 45.62
CA GLY A 124 -47.81 -12.60 46.96
C GLY A 124 -46.66 -12.96 47.89
N ASP A 125 -45.88 -11.98 48.38
CA ASP A 125 -45.07 -12.12 49.60
C ASP A 125 -44.62 -10.75 50.14
N PRO A 126 -44.91 -10.36 51.40
CA PRO A 126 -44.43 -9.12 52.01
C PRO A 126 -43.24 -9.39 52.95
N GLY A 127 -42.04 -8.98 52.54
CA GLY A 127 -40.83 -8.90 53.39
C GLY A 127 -40.52 -7.46 53.83
N PRO A 128 -39.99 -7.24 55.05
CA PRO A 128 -39.95 -5.92 55.68
C PRO A 128 -38.82 -5.02 55.15
N ALA A 129 -39.15 -3.73 55.14
CA ALA A 129 -38.32 -2.62 54.70
C ALA A 129 -36.99 -2.51 55.46
N THR A 130 -35.89 -2.47 54.71
CA THR A 130 -34.62 -1.88 55.16
C THR A 130 -34.40 -0.64 54.30
N GLY A 131 -34.54 0.52 54.94
CA GLY A 131 -34.27 1.80 54.31
C GLY A 131 -32.78 2.00 54.18
N ASP A 132 -32.31 2.15 52.95
CA ASP A 132 -31.04 2.80 52.64
C ASP A 132 -31.31 3.93 51.66
N ALA A 133 -31.07 5.15 52.15
CA ALA A 133 -31.14 6.38 51.38
C ALA A 133 -30.04 6.35 50.31
N THR A 134 -30.44 6.04 49.08
CA THR A 134 -29.58 6.21 47.90
C THR A 134 -29.58 7.70 47.54
N PRO A 135 -28.42 8.37 47.49
CA PRO A 135 -28.36 9.74 47.00
C PRO A 135 -28.69 9.74 45.51
N ALA A 136 -29.59 10.65 45.13
CA ALA A 136 -30.03 10.87 43.76
C ALA A 136 -28.80 10.98 42.84
N SER A 137 -28.61 9.92 42.05
CA SER A 137 -27.74 9.95 40.89
C SER A 137 -28.45 10.84 39.88
N GLY A 138 -27.96 12.07 39.74
CA GLY A 138 -28.44 12.99 38.71
C GLY A 138 -28.36 12.27 37.37
N ASP A 139 -29.52 12.13 36.75
CA ASP A 139 -29.69 11.57 35.43
C ASP A 139 -28.83 12.36 34.43
N PRO A 140 -27.78 11.77 33.83
CA PRO A 140 -27.07 12.37 32.73
C PRO A 140 -27.76 11.94 31.43
N THR A 141 -29.08 12.15 31.31
CA THR A 141 -29.74 12.29 30.01
C THR A 141 -29.40 13.65 29.41
N GLY A 142 -28.12 14.02 29.47
CA GLY A 142 -27.58 15.08 28.65
C GLY A 142 -27.42 14.50 27.25
N ASP A 143 -28.46 14.67 26.44
CA ASP A 143 -28.43 14.89 24.99
C ASP A 143 -27.13 14.45 24.29
N ALA A 144 -26.78 13.17 24.47
CA ALA A 144 -25.77 12.47 23.68
C ALA A 144 -26.41 11.92 22.40
N ASP A 145 -27.44 12.62 21.89
CA ASP A 145 -27.67 12.77 20.46
C ASP A 145 -26.48 13.52 19.86
N ALA A 146 -25.28 12.97 20.00
CA ALA A 146 -24.25 13.05 18.99
C ALA A 146 -24.82 12.33 17.78
N ARG A 147 -25.79 12.99 17.13
CA ARG A 147 -26.36 12.67 15.84
C ARG A 147 -25.15 12.56 14.94
N TRP A 148 -24.69 11.32 14.76
CA TRP A 148 -23.70 11.01 13.75
C TRP A 148 -24.17 11.73 12.49
N PRO A 149 -23.32 12.54 11.85
CA PRO A 149 -23.68 13.24 10.64
C PRO A 149 -24.39 12.22 9.74
N ASP A 150 -25.62 12.55 9.30
CA ASP A 150 -26.43 11.62 8.51
C ASP A 150 -25.50 10.99 7.48
N PRO A 151 -25.36 9.64 7.47
CA PRO A 151 -24.46 8.99 6.56
C PRO A 151 -24.88 9.43 5.17
N GLY A 152 -24.02 10.21 4.53
CA GLY A 152 -24.31 10.78 3.22
C GLY A 152 -24.78 9.67 2.27
N PRO A 153 -25.60 10.02 1.26
CA PRO A 153 -26.16 9.03 0.34
C PRO A 153 -25.05 8.10 -0.18
N ASP A 154 -25.31 6.79 -0.14
CA ASP A 154 -24.36 5.78 -0.59
C ASP A 154 -23.92 6.11 -2.03
N PRO A 155 -22.62 6.38 -2.30
CA PRO A 155 -22.18 6.74 -3.64
C PRO A 155 -22.41 5.61 -4.65
N LEU A 156 -22.57 4.36 -4.21
CA LEU A 156 -22.95 3.24 -5.08
C LEU A 156 -24.44 3.23 -5.45
N ALA A 157 -25.28 3.99 -4.76
CA ALA A 157 -26.69 4.14 -5.09
C ALA A 157 -26.92 5.04 -6.31
N ASP A 158 -25.92 5.85 -6.72
CA ASP A 158 -25.98 6.63 -7.96
C ASP A 158 -26.14 5.67 -9.16
N PRO A 159 -27.17 5.84 -10.01
CA PRO A 159 -27.31 5.06 -11.24
C PRO A 159 -26.04 5.02 -12.11
N ARG A 160 -25.25 6.11 -12.14
CA ARG A 160 -23.97 6.17 -12.88
C ARG A 160 -22.93 5.21 -12.32
N ALA A 161 -22.94 4.96 -11.02
CA ALA A 161 -22.05 3.99 -10.38
C ALA A 161 -22.39 2.55 -10.78
N ARG A 162 -23.67 2.23 -11.03
CA ARG A 162 -24.11 0.89 -11.46
C ARG A 162 -23.61 0.53 -12.85
N ASP A 163 -23.48 1.50 -13.76
CA ASP A 163 -22.91 1.23 -15.08
C ASP A 163 -21.40 0.89 -15.00
N ALA A 164 -20.69 1.49 -14.05
CA ALA A 164 -19.27 1.23 -13.80
C ALA A 164 -19.01 -0.10 -13.08
N THR A 165 -19.90 -0.59 -12.21
CA THR A 165 -19.71 -1.89 -11.53
C THR A 165 -19.76 -3.08 -12.48
N THR A 166 -20.46 -2.95 -13.62
CA THR A 166 -20.60 -4.04 -14.62
C THR A 166 -19.33 -4.27 -15.45
N HIS A 167 -18.41 -3.30 -15.48
CA HIS A 167 -17.15 -3.38 -16.23
C HIS A 167 -16.05 -4.06 -15.42
N GLY A 168 -16.33 -5.26 -14.88
CA GLY A 168 -15.33 -6.12 -14.26
C GLY A 168 -14.38 -6.70 -15.32
N GLY A 169 -13.26 -6.03 -15.58
CA GLY A 169 -12.24 -6.48 -16.52
C GLY A 169 -10.88 -5.86 -16.21
N ASP A 170 -9.84 -6.38 -16.86
CA ASP A 170 -8.46 -5.88 -16.75
C ASP A 170 -8.42 -4.38 -17.10
N THR A 171 -8.38 -3.54 -16.08
CA THR A 171 -8.30 -2.10 -16.32
C THR A 171 -6.89 -1.75 -16.80
N ARG A 172 -6.76 -0.61 -17.50
CA ARG A 172 -5.44 -0.04 -17.82
C ARG A 172 -4.57 0.11 -16.57
N ALA A 173 -5.20 0.41 -15.44
CA ALA A 173 -4.53 0.57 -14.17
C ALA A 173 -3.95 -0.77 -13.65
N ASP A 174 -4.67 -1.88 -13.82
CA ASP A 174 -4.17 -3.23 -13.51
C ASP A 174 -3.02 -3.62 -14.43
N THR A 175 -3.10 -3.28 -15.72
CA THR A 175 -2.01 -3.51 -16.68
C THR A 175 -0.73 -2.78 -16.29
N ILE A 176 -0.84 -1.51 -15.87
CA ILE A 176 0.31 -0.71 -15.42
C ILE A 176 0.91 -1.31 -14.14
N ALA A 177 0.07 -1.68 -13.17
CA ALA A 177 0.51 -2.30 -11.92
C ALA A 177 1.21 -3.65 -12.16
N ASN A 178 0.65 -4.50 -13.01
CA ASN A 178 1.24 -5.78 -13.41
C ASN A 178 2.59 -5.57 -14.12
N THR A 179 2.68 -4.57 -15.00
CA THR A 179 3.93 -4.21 -15.67
C THR A 179 4.99 -3.76 -14.66
N ALA A 180 4.63 -2.95 -13.66
CA ALA A 180 5.54 -2.58 -12.58
C ALA A 180 6.02 -3.83 -11.81
N ALA A 181 5.11 -4.73 -11.44
CA ALA A 181 5.47 -5.96 -10.73
C ALA A 181 6.45 -6.83 -11.54
N LEU A 182 6.27 -6.93 -12.87
CA LEU A 182 7.20 -7.65 -13.75
C LEU A 182 8.59 -7.02 -13.79
N PHE A 183 8.70 -5.69 -13.85
CA PHE A 183 9.99 -5.01 -13.78
C PHE A 183 10.69 -5.25 -12.44
N ALA A 184 9.96 -5.17 -11.33
CA ALA A 184 10.53 -5.46 -10.02
C ALA A 184 10.99 -6.91 -9.89
N LEU A 185 10.20 -7.87 -10.40
CA LEU A 185 10.57 -9.28 -10.45
C LEU A 185 11.85 -9.48 -11.28
N ALA A 186 11.92 -8.86 -12.47
CA ALA A 186 13.09 -8.94 -13.33
C ALA A 186 14.35 -8.38 -12.65
N ILE A 187 14.24 -7.23 -11.97
CA ILE A 187 15.34 -6.62 -11.20
C ILE A 187 15.76 -7.55 -10.06
N GLY A 188 14.81 -8.04 -9.26
CA GLY A 188 15.08 -8.89 -8.10
C GLY A 188 15.71 -10.23 -8.47
N VAL A 189 15.13 -10.94 -9.45
CA VAL A 189 15.64 -12.23 -9.95
C VAL A 189 17.00 -12.03 -10.63
N GLY A 190 17.14 -11.03 -11.50
CA GLY A 190 18.40 -10.73 -12.18
C GLY A 190 19.52 -10.40 -11.20
N TRP A 191 19.22 -9.61 -10.17
CA TRP A 191 20.16 -9.31 -9.09
C TRP A 191 20.55 -10.56 -8.30
N LEU A 192 19.57 -11.37 -7.89
CA LEU A 192 19.82 -12.57 -7.07
C LEU A 192 20.65 -13.61 -7.84
N LEU A 193 20.31 -13.87 -9.11
CA LEU A 193 21.09 -14.75 -9.99
C LEU A 193 22.53 -14.25 -10.12
N THR A 194 22.72 -12.94 -10.28
CA THR A 194 24.04 -12.34 -10.36
C THR A 194 24.82 -12.46 -9.05
N LEU A 195 24.14 -12.36 -7.91
CA LEU A 195 24.78 -12.49 -6.60
C LEU A 195 25.24 -13.93 -6.31
N VAL A 196 24.45 -14.93 -6.74
CA VAL A 196 24.70 -16.35 -6.50
C VAL A 196 25.69 -16.95 -7.51
N ALA A 197 25.44 -16.75 -8.80
CA ALA A 197 26.23 -17.37 -9.88
C ALA A 197 27.37 -16.46 -10.39
N GLY A 198 27.30 -15.15 -10.11
CA GLY A 198 28.30 -14.19 -10.59
C GLY A 198 29.62 -14.21 -9.79
N PRO A 199 30.60 -13.42 -10.27
CA PRO A 199 31.88 -13.23 -9.59
C PRO A 199 31.68 -12.79 -8.13
N PRO A 200 32.60 -13.16 -7.22
CA PRO A 200 32.51 -12.73 -5.83
C PRO A 200 32.58 -11.19 -5.75
N PRO A 201 31.69 -10.55 -4.96
CA PRO A 201 31.71 -9.09 -4.76
C PRO A 201 33.03 -8.62 -4.14
N VAL A 202 33.43 -7.38 -4.46
CA VAL A 202 34.73 -6.80 -4.08
C VAL A 202 34.67 -6.15 -2.70
N LEU A 203 33.60 -5.39 -2.39
CA LEU A 203 33.49 -4.57 -1.18
C LEU A 203 32.88 -5.30 0.03
N GLY A 204 32.18 -6.42 -0.21
CA GLY A 204 31.51 -7.20 0.82
C GLY A 204 31.39 -8.66 0.44
N THR A 205 30.97 -9.50 1.39
CA THR A 205 30.60 -10.88 1.08
C THR A 205 29.27 -10.94 0.32
N ARG A 206 28.96 -12.08 -0.31
CA ARG A 206 27.62 -12.32 -0.89
C ARG A 206 26.52 -12.14 0.16
N TRP A 207 26.77 -12.58 1.39
CA TRP A 207 25.85 -12.44 2.51
C TRP A 207 25.64 -10.98 2.93
N TYR A 208 26.68 -10.16 2.90
CA TYR A 208 26.56 -8.71 3.14
C TYR A 208 25.58 -8.08 2.14
N TRP A 209 25.78 -8.36 0.86
CA TRP A 209 24.95 -7.81 -0.21
C TRP A 209 23.55 -8.40 -0.25
N PHE A 210 23.37 -9.66 0.12
CA PHE A 210 22.06 -10.28 0.27
C PHE A 210 21.17 -9.46 1.21
N TRP A 211 21.66 -9.13 2.41
CA TRP A 211 20.91 -8.32 3.37
C TRP A 211 20.62 -6.91 2.84
N ILE A 212 21.65 -6.24 2.30
CA ILE A 212 21.47 -4.88 1.77
C ILE A 212 20.47 -4.86 0.61
N GLY A 213 20.47 -5.89 -0.25
CA GLY A 213 19.55 -6.02 -1.39
C GLY A 213 18.07 -6.06 -1.00
N LEU A 214 17.76 -6.46 0.24
CA LEU A 214 16.40 -6.48 0.80
C LEU A 214 15.94 -5.11 1.31
N LEU A 215 16.70 -4.03 1.09
CA LEU A 215 16.24 -2.69 1.40
C LEU A 215 14.98 -2.34 0.58
N PRO A 216 14.01 -1.60 1.18
CA PRO A 216 12.78 -1.23 0.50
C PRO A 216 13.01 -0.49 -0.82
N PHE A 217 12.02 -0.56 -1.71
CA PHE A 217 12.04 0.07 -3.04
C PHE A 217 13.23 -0.35 -3.91
N GLY A 218 13.86 -1.50 -3.66
CA GLY A 218 15.03 -1.96 -4.42
C GLY A 218 16.29 -1.10 -4.26
N LEU A 219 16.35 -0.21 -3.25
CA LEU A 219 17.50 0.67 -3.02
C LEU A 219 18.80 -0.10 -2.79
N GLY A 220 18.69 -1.30 -2.20
CA GLY A 220 19.81 -2.22 -2.01
C GLY A 220 20.45 -2.67 -3.32
N VAL A 221 19.61 -2.99 -4.31
CA VAL A 221 20.05 -3.42 -5.65
C VAL A 221 20.75 -2.28 -6.37
N LEU A 222 20.24 -1.05 -6.25
CA LEU A 222 20.91 0.13 -6.80
C LEU A 222 22.26 0.39 -6.11
N ALA A 223 22.30 0.30 -4.79
CA ALA A 223 23.54 0.47 -4.03
C ALA A 223 24.59 -0.57 -4.44
N TRP A 224 24.17 -1.83 -4.64
CA TRP A 224 25.02 -2.89 -5.16
C TRP A 224 25.51 -2.57 -6.59
N ALA A 225 24.61 -2.23 -7.51
CA ALA A 225 24.96 -1.93 -8.91
C ALA A 225 25.94 -0.75 -8.99
N TYR A 226 25.71 0.29 -8.21
CA TYR A 226 26.59 1.44 -8.13
C TYR A 226 27.96 1.10 -7.56
N ARG A 227 28.00 0.39 -6.42
CA ARG A 227 29.27 0.18 -5.69
C ARG A 227 30.10 -0.95 -6.27
N GLU A 228 29.49 -2.04 -6.71
CA GLU A 228 30.20 -3.24 -7.20
C GLU A 228 30.38 -3.26 -8.71
N ARG A 229 29.50 -2.63 -9.50
CA ARG A 229 29.64 -2.61 -10.97
C ARG A 229 30.20 -1.31 -11.49
N TRP A 230 29.72 -0.17 -10.99
CA TRP A 230 30.19 1.14 -11.45
C TRP A 230 31.53 1.53 -10.81
N ARG A 231 31.66 1.38 -9.49
CA ARG A 231 32.88 1.77 -8.75
C ARG A 231 33.81 0.59 -8.43
N ALA A 232 33.91 -0.39 -9.33
CA ALA A 232 34.74 -1.58 -9.12
C ALA A 232 36.26 -1.28 -9.00
N ASP A 233 36.70 -0.08 -9.37
CA ASP A 233 38.12 0.33 -9.37
C ASP A 233 38.72 0.57 -7.97
N VAL A 234 37.99 0.26 -6.88
CA VAL A 234 38.50 0.45 -5.52
C VAL A 234 39.60 -0.57 -5.23
N PRO A 235 40.79 -0.14 -4.73
CA PRO A 235 41.90 -1.04 -4.46
C PRO A 235 41.51 -2.17 -3.50
N ALA A 236 41.92 -3.40 -3.84
CA ALA A 236 41.62 -4.64 -3.10
C ALA A 236 42.13 -4.68 -1.64
N ALA A 237 42.83 -3.63 -1.19
CA ALA A 237 43.44 -3.56 0.13
C ALA A 237 42.45 -3.30 1.29
N ARG A 238 41.18 -2.97 1.03
CA ARG A 238 40.19 -2.81 2.11
C ARG A 238 39.64 -4.16 2.58
N ALA A 239 39.62 -4.35 3.90
CA ALA A 239 38.97 -5.51 4.51
C ALA A 239 37.51 -5.63 4.04
N ARG A 240 37.12 -6.83 3.60
CA ARG A 240 35.75 -7.10 3.13
C ARG A 240 34.77 -6.98 4.29
N ARG A 241 33.64 -6.32 4.06
CA ARG A 241 32.56 -6.22 5.06
C ARG A 241 31.94 -7.61 5.30
N THR A 242 31.75 -7.94 6.58
CA THR A 242 31.13 -9.20 7.01
C THR A 242 29.63 -9.21 6.72
N GLY A 243 29.04 -10.40 6.68
CA GLY A 243 27.60 -10.51 6.42
C GLY A 243 26.72 -9.91 7.52
N TRP A 244 27.11 -10.02 8.79
CA TRP A 244 26.40 -9.42 9.92
C TRP A 244 26.37 -7.90 9.88
N ALA A 245 27.43 -7.26 9.38
CA ALA A 245 27.41 -5.83 9.13
C ALA A 245 26.33 -5.46 8.09
N GLY A 246 26.06 -6.33 7.12
CA GLY A 246 25.01 -6.15 6.13
C GLY A 246 23.63 -6.13 6.76
N LEU A 247 23.36 -7.05 7.69
CA LEU A 247 22.12 -7.07 8.46
C LEU A 247 21.91 -5.79 9.28
N GLY A 248 22.95 -5.32 9.98
CA GLY A 248 22.88 -4.07 10.73
C GLY A 248 22.58 -2.86 9.83
N TRP A 249 23.25 -2.76 8.68
CA TRP A 249 22.99 -1.70 7.71
C TRP A 249 21.61 -1.80 7.06
N TRP A 250 21.10 -3.01 6.83
CA TRP A 250 19.75 -3.21 6.32
C TRP A 250 18.71 -2.70 7.32
N LEU A 251 18.86 -3.02 8.61
CA LEU A 251 17.93 -2.57 9.65
C LEU A 251 17.91 -1.03 9.75
N VAL A 252 19.09 -0.42 9.86
CA VAL A 252 19.22 1.05 9.94
C VAL A 252 18.71 1.71 8.66
N GLY A 253 19.04 1.16 7.49
CA GLY A 253 18.58 1.66 6.20
C GLY A 253 17.07 1.57 6.05
N GLY A 254 16.45 0.47 6.48
CA GLY A 254 14.99 0.31 6.47
C GLY A 254 14.30 1.36 7.33
N ILE A 255 14.77 1.56 8.57
CA ILE A 255 14.24 2.60 9.48
C ILE A 255 14.38 3.99 8.85
N ALA A 256 15.56 4.32 8.33
CA ALA A 256 15.80 5.62 7.71
C ALA A 256 14.88 5.88 6.50
N VAL A 257 14.65 4.85 5.67
CA VAL A 257 13.72 4.94 4.54
C VAL A 257 12.28 5.15 5.01
N SER A 258 11.82 4.42 6.02
CA SER A 258 10.48 4.60 6.59
C SER A 258 10.27 6.00 7.14
N ILE A 259 11.24 6.54 7.89
CA ILE A 259 11.19 7.91 8.40
C ILE A 259 11.15 8.93 7.25
N ALA A 260 11.97 8.73 6.22
CA ALA A 260 12.00 9.62 5.06
C ALA A 260 10.65 9.63 4.31
N VAL A 261 10.03 8.46 4.13
CA VAL A 261 8.70 8.36 3.49
C VAL A 261 7.63 9.05 4.34
N ALA A 262 7.63 8.82 5.66
CA ALA A 262 6.70 9.47 6.57
C ALA A 262 6.86 11.01 6.56
N ALA A 263 8.10 11.50 6.60
CA ALA A 263 8.40 12.93 6.53
C ALA A 263 7.96 13.53 5.18
N LEU A 264 8.24 12.85 4.07
CA LEU A 264 7.85 13.31 2.74
C LEU A 264 6.32 13.38 2.61
N ARG A 265 5.59 12.41 3.19
CA ARG A 265 4.13 12.42 3.24
C ARG A 265 3.58 13.57 4.09
N MET A 266 4.20 13.88 5.23
CA MET A 266 3.81 15.03 6.05
C MET A 266 4.03 16.36 5.32
N LEU A 267 5.11 16.47 4.54
CA LEU A 267 5.48 17.71 3.85
C LEU A 267 4.72 17.92 2.53
N LEU A 268 4.49 16.85 1.75
CA LEU A 268 3.91 16.94 0.41
C LEU A 268 2.44 16.47 0.34
N GLY A 269 1.92 15.92 1.44
CA GLY A 269 0.58 15.33 1.52
C GLY A 269 0.49 13.91 0.93
N GLY A 270 -0.57 13.20 1.31
CA GLY A 270 -0.84 11.83 0.85
C GLY A 270 -1.13 11.71 -0.65
N TYR A 271 -1.41 12.82 -1.33
CA TYR A 271 -1.65 12.82 -2.77
C TYR A 271 -0.35 12.64 -3.59
N VAL A 272 0.74 13.28 -3.16
CA VAL A 272 2.04 13.23 -3.86
C VAL A 272 2.83 11.98 -3.46
N VAL A 273 2.74 11.61 -2.18
CA VAL A 273 3.36 10.40 -1.62
C VAL A 273 2.27 9.38 -1.27
N PRO A 274 1.82 8.59 -2.24
CA PRO A 274 0.83 7.55 -2.01
C PRO A 274 1.41 6.45 -1.11
N GLY A 275 0.60 5.94 -0.19
CA GLY A 275 0.97 4.95 0.84
C GLY A 275 0.04 5.03 2.05
N GLY A 276 -0.20 3.89 2.70
CA GLY A 276 -1.03 3.73 3.90
C GLY A 276 -0.34 2.83 4.89
#